data_AF-A0A937IMM7-F1
#
_entry.id   AF-A0A937IMM7-F1
#
_cell.length_a   1.000
_cell.length_b   1.000
_cell.length_c   1.000
_cell.angle_alpha   90.00
_cell.angle_beta   90.00
_cell.angle_gamma   90.00
#
_symmetry.space_group_name_H-M   'P 1'
#
loop_
_entity.id
_entity.type
_entity.pdbx_description
1 polymer ?
#
loop_
_entity_poly.entity_id
_entity_poly.type
_entity_poly.pdbx_seq_one_letter_code
_entity_poly.pdbx_strand_id
1 'polypeptide(L)'
;MSFYTALTGLNGSQADISATSNNIANVATTGYKRSKAEFGDIFATSPLQNSSSSIGSGTILKGIKQQFTQGNVSSSLNALDMAISGQGFFALKPSLTTNQTVYTRNGSFSVNNDRYVVDSAGQFVLALPVSDDGSVQGGEIVDAKPLKLELEAGEAKKTDNLELAVNLPASSSVFASADDFDPTNPATFNSSTSVTIFDNLGNPVIATAYFIKTQAAQGNEATHKYQTKFIVDGREVEPSLTEAISPTGQTLVVDRFGQIIPMNEKPQIISVAQTQPLFYLDDLSNKTVSKSATVTSTVLEDAAFTATAPSITIVTDPLQYNTTYEA
;
A
#
# COMPACT_ATOMS: atom_id res chain seq x y z
N MET A 1 -15.44 -73.57 -18.33
CA MET A 1 -14.70 -72.53 -17.60
C MET A 1 -13.77 -71.70 -18.50
N SER A 2 -13.10 -72.27 -19.52
CA SER A 2 -12.20 -71.49 -20.42
C SER A 2 -12.90 -70.44 -21.29
N PHE A 3 -14.14 -70.68 -21.74
CA PHE A 3 -14.87 -69.74 -22.59
C PHE A 3 -15.22 -68.43 -21.87
N TYR A 4 -15.52 -68.50 -20.56
CA TYR A 4 -15.77 -67.32 -19.73
C TYR A 4 -14.49 -66.49 -19.52
N THR A 5 -13.35 -67.15 -19.31
CA THR A 5 -12.03 -66.49 -19.25
C THR A 5 -11.70 -65.80 -20.57
N ALA A 6 -11.96 -66.43 -21.72
CA ALA A 6 -11.73 -65.84 -23.04
C ALA A 6 -12.69 -64.66 -23.32
N LEU A 7 -13.98 -64.80 -22.98
CA LEU A 7 -14.98 -63.75 -23.17
C LEU A 7 -14.67 -62.49 -22.34
N THR A 8 -14.25 -62.68 -21.09
CA THR A 8 -13.86 -61.57 -20.21
C THR A 8 -12.61 -60.83 -20.74
N GLY A 9 -11.63 -61.56 -21.28
CA GLY A 9 -10.48 -60.97 -21.98
C GLY A 9 -10.86 -60.17 -23.23
N LEU A 10 -11.77 -60.69 -24.06
CA LEU A 10 -12.29 -60.00 -25.25
C LEU A 10 -13.00 -58.69 -24.86
N ASN A 11 -13.88 -58.74 -23.86
CA ASN A 11 -14.61 -57.56 -23.37
C ASN A 11 -13.65 -56.52 -22.78
N GLY A 12 -12.63 -56.95 -22.04
CA GLY A 12 -11.58 -56.05 -21.52
C GLY A 12 -10.81 -55.36 -22.65
N SER A 13 -10.42 -56.11 -23.67
CA SER A 13 -9.71 -55.58 -24.85
C SER A 13 -10.57 -54.58 -25.64
N GLN A 14 -11.86 -54.86 -25.79
CA GLN A 14 -12.80 -53.93 -26.44
C GLN A 14 -12.89 -52.60 -25.68
N ALA A 15 -12.92 -52.63 -24.35
CA ALA A 15 -12.93 -51.42 -23.53
C ALA A 15 -11.64 -50.59 -23.67
N ASP A 16 -10.47 -51.26 -23.71
CA ASP A 16 -9.18 -50.59 -23.90
C ASP A 16 -9.07 -49.92 -25.28
N ILE A 17 -9.51 -50.62 -26.32
CA ILE A 17 -9.57 -50.08 -27.68
C ILE A 17 -10.51 -48.87 -27.71
N SER A 18 -11.71 -48.96 -27.13
CA SER A 18 -12.65 -47.84 -27.09
C SER A 18 -12.08 -46.62 -26.35
N ALA A 19 -11.40 -46.81 -25.22
CA ALA A 19 -10.74 -45.72 -24.50
C ALA A 19 -9.60 -45.09 -25.34
N THR A 20 -8.80 -45.92 -26.02
CA THR A 20 -7.73 -45.48 -26.90
C THR A 20 -8.27 -44.72 -28.12
N SER A 21 -9.31 -45.22 -28.77
CA SER A 21 -9.98 -44.56 -29.89
C SER A 21 -10.54 -43.19 -29.48
N ASN A 22 -11.15 -43.09 -28.30
CA ASN A 22 -11.66 -41.82 -27.79
C ASN A 22 -10.52 -40.81 -27.52
N ASN A 23 -9.39 -41.27 -26.98
CA ASN A 23 -8.21 -40.41 -26.79
C ASN A 23 -7.64 -39.90 -28.13
N ILE A 24 -7.58 -40.76 -29.14
CA ILE A 24 -7.09 -40.38 -30.48
C ILE A 24 -8.03 -39.34 -31.10
N ALA A 25 -9.34 -39.55 -30.99
CA ALA A 25 -10.34 -38.62 -31.52
C ALA A 25 -10.24 -37.22 -30.87
N ASN A 26 -9.86 -37.15 -29.59
CA ASN A 26 -9.78 -35.90 -28.83
C ASN A 26 -8.36 -35.31 -28.74
N VAL A 27 -7.39 -35.82 -29.52
CA VAL A 27 -5.98 -35.36 -29.45
C VAL A 27 -5.80 -33.86 -29.69
N ALA A 28 -6.66 -33.26 -30.52
CA ALA A 28 -6.65 -31.84 -30.83
C ALA A 28 -7.54 -30.99 -29.91
N THR A 29 -8.25 -31.60 -28.96
CA THR A 29 -9.17 -30.87 -28.07
C THR A 29 -8.42 -30.26 -26.90
N THR A 30 -8.43 -28.93 -26.79
CA THR A 30 -7.80 -28.20 -25.70
C THR A 30 -8.42 -28.58 -24.35
N GLY A 31 -7.57 -28.86 -23.36
CA GLY A 31 -8.01 -29.22 -22.02
C GLY A 31 -8.48 -30.68 -21.84
N TYR A 32 -8.45 -31.51 -22.89
CA TYR A 32 -8.79 -32.94 -22.78
C TYR A 32 -7.84 -33.67 -21.83
N LYS A 33 -8.40 -34.57 -21.00
CA LYS A 33 -7.63 -35.44 -20.10
C LYS A 33 -7.71 -36.89 -20.57
N ARG A 34 -6.54 -37.48 -20.84
CA ARG A 34 -6.40 -38.84 -21.35
C ARG A 34 -7.11 -39.84 -20.43
N SER A 35 -7.94 -40.69 -21.01
CA SER A 35 -8.62 -41.78 -20.32
C SER A 35 -7.80 -43.07 -20.42
N LYS A 36 -7.69 -43.84 -19.33
CA LYS A 36 -7.02 -45.14 -19.30
C LYS A 36 -7.94 -46.19 -18.68
N ALA A 37 -8.08 -47.34 -19.35
CA ALA A 37 -8.78 -48.49 -18.80
C ALA A 37 -7.92 -49.18 -17.73
N GLU A 38 -8.53 -49.52 -16.59
CA GLU A 38 -7.90 -50.25 -15.51
C GLU A 38 -8.57 -51.61 -15.33
N PHE A 39 -7.77 -52.66 -15.23
CA PHE A 39 -8.25 -54.04 -15.16
C PHE A 39 -7.93 -54.66 -13.79
N GLY A 40 -8.73 -55.66 -13.43
CA GLY A 40 -8.52 -56.55 -12.29
C GLY A 40 -8.58 -57.99 -12.74
N ASP A 41 -7.77 -58.84 -12.17
CA ASP A 41 -7.94 -60.28 -12.27
C ASP A 41 -9.15 -60.75 -11.43
N ILE A 42 -9.78 -61.83 -11.86
CA ILE A 42 -10.83 -62.50 -11.12
C ILE A 42 -10.24 -63.81 -10.57
N PHE A 43 -10.27 -63.97 -9.25
CA PHE A 43 -9.95 -65.24 -8.59
C PHE A 43 -11.16 -65.78 -7.86
N ALA A 44 -11.43 -67.08 -8.04
CA ALA A 44 -12.37 -67.82 -7.22
C ALA A 44 -11.56 -68.55 -6.13
N THR A 45 -11.48 -67.98 -4.93
CA THR A 45 -10.95 -68.70 -3.77
C THR A 45 -12.05 -68.80 -2.72
N SER A 46 -12.26 -70.02 -2.21
CA SER A 46 -12.96 -70.21 -0.93
C SER A 46 -11.99 -69.81 0.19
N PRO A 47 -12.44 -69.18 1.29
CA PRO A 47 -11.56 -68.73 2.38
C PRO A 47 -10.68 -69.82 3.01
N LEU A 48 -10.97 -71.10 2.76
CA LEU A 48 -10.20 -72.25 3.25
C LEU A 48 -9.21 -72.84 2.20
N GLN A 49 -9.16 -72.31 0.98
CA GLN A 49 -8.25 -72.81 -0.07
C GLN A 49 -7.01 -71.92 -0.23
N ASN A 50 -5.85 -72.55 -0.43
CA ASN A 50 -4.59 -71.88 -0.68
C ASN A 50 -4.64 -71.12 -2.03
N SER A 51 -4.47 -69.79 -2.00
CA SER A 51 -4.48 -68.93 -3.18
C SER A 51 -3.47 -69.34 -4.26
N SER A 52 -2.39 -70.03 -3.89
CA SER A 52 -1.35 -70.54 -4.79
C SER A 52 -1.82 -71.68 -5.72
N SER A 53 -2.98 -72.29 -5.46
CA SER A 53 -3.51 -73.43 -6.21
C SER A 53 -4.79 -73.12 -7.00
N SER A 54 -5.28 -71.87 -6.99
CA SER A 54 -6.50 -71.48 -7.70
C SER A 54 -6.19 -70.92 -9.09
N ILE A 55 -6.85 -71.46 -10.12
CA ILE A 55 -6.75 -71.00 -11.50
C ILE A 55 -7.57 -69.71 -11.65
N GLY A 56 -6.96 -68.66 -12.19
CA GLY A 56 -7.62 -67.38 -12.46
C GLY A 56 -8.85 -67.55 -13.36
N SER A 57 -9.92 -66.83 -13.03
CA SER A 57 -11.23 -66.89 -13.70
C SER A 57 -11.44 -65.81 -14.77
N GLY A 58 -10.38 -65.08 -15.14
CA GLY A 58 -10.41 -64.05 -16.17
C GLY A 58 -10.08 -62.66 -15.64
N THR A 59 -10.57 -61.63 -16.34
CA THR A 59 -10.32 -60.22 -16.05
C THR A 59 -11.63 -59.42 -16.00
N ILE A 60 -11.66 -58.34 -15.23
CA ILE A 60 -12.77 -57.40 -15.18
C ILE A 60 -12.24 -55.97 -15.34
N LEU A 61 -13.01 -55.14 -16.05
CA LEU A 61 -12.75 -53.70 -16.09
C LEU A 61 -13.11 -53.11 -14.72
N LYS A 62 -12.12 -52.58 -14.00
CA LYS A 62 -12.33 -51.85 -12.75
C LYS A 62 -12.93 -50.47 -13.00
N GLY A 63 -12.57 -49.84 -14.11
CA GLY A 63 -13.09 -48.56 -14.54
C GLY A 63 -12.20 -47.86 -15.56
N ILE A 64 -12.63 -46.66 -15.95
CA ILE A 64 -11.85 -45.76 -16.79
C ILE A 64 -11.41 -44.58 -15.91
N LYS A 65 -10.11 -44.36 -15.79
CA LYS A 65 -9.53 -43.26 -15.02
C LYS A 65 -9.00 -42.19 -15.95
N GLN A 66 -9.25 -40.94 -15.62
CA GLN A 66 -8.63 -39.80 -16.30
C GLN A 66 -7.25 -39.54 -15.71
N GLN A 67 -6.29 -39.23 -16.59
CA GLN A 67 -4.93 -38.86 -16.21
C GLN A 67 -4.82 -37.33 -16.18
N PHE A 68 -4.53 -36.77 -15.01
CA PHE A 68 -4.43 -35.32 -14.78
C PHE A 68 -3.00 -34.77 -14.92
N THR A 69 -2.14 -35.45 -15.66
CA THR A 69 -0.80 -34.94 -15.95
C THR A 69 -0.87 -33.63 -16.75
N GLN A 70 0.14 -32.79 -16.57
CA GLN A 70 0.27 -31.53 -17.30
C GLN A 70 0.79 -31.81 -18.71
N GLY A 71 0.12 -31.23 -19.71
CA GLY A 71 0.61 -31.21 -21.10
C GLY A 71 1.35 -29.91 -21.39
N ASN A 72 1.88 -29.79 -22.61
CA ASN A 72 2.52 -28.56 -23.06
C ASN A 72 1.50 -27.42 -23.12
N VAL A 73 1.92 -26.23 -22.70
CA VAL A 73 1.16 -25.00 -22.88
C VAL A 73 1.62 -24.36 -24.19
N SER A 74 0.66 -23.98 -25.04
CA SER A 74 0.92 -23.25 -26.28
C SER A 74 0.41 -21.82 -26.12
N SER A 75 1.14 -20.84 -26.65
CA SER A 75 0.74 -19.44 -26.63
C SER A 75 -0.37 -19.19 -27.63
N SER A 76 -1.36 -18.39 -27.23
CA SER A 76 -2.41 -17.86 -28.11
C SER A 76 -2.22 -16.35 -28.33
N LEU A 77 -2.84 -15.84 -29.39
CA LEU A 77 -2.93 -14.39 -29.66
C LEU A 77 -4.14 -13.75 -28.97
N ASN A 78 -5.10 -14.54 -28.49
CA ASN A 78 -6.27 -14.04 -27.77
C ASN A 78 -5.91 -13.70 -26.32
N ALA A 79 -6.29 -12.51 -25.85
CA ALA A 79 -5.96 -12.04 -24.52
C ALA A 79 -6.68 -12.81 -23.40
N LEU A 80 -7.84 -13.41 -23.71
CA LEU A 80 -8.65 -14.17 -22.76
C LEU A 80 -8.37 -15.67 -22.77
N ASP A 81 -7.43 -16.13 -23.61
CA ASP A 81 -7.00 -17.53 -23.58
C ASP A 81 -6.04 -17.73 -22.42
N MET A 82 -6.49 -18.49 -21.41
CA MET A 82 -5.74 -18.75 -20.20
C MET A 82 -5.37 -20.22 -20.06
N ALA A 83 -4.22 -20.49 -19.45
CA ALA A 83 -3.77 -21.85 -19.14
C ALA A 83 -3.31 -21.94 -17.68
N ILE A 84 -3.76 -22.98 -16.98
CA ILE A 84 -3.30 -23.28 -15.62
C ILE A 84 -2.04 -24.14 -15.71
N SER A 85 -0.95 -23.65 -15.13
CA SER A 85 0.25 -24.45 -14.86
C SER A 85 0.15 -25.06 -13.47
N GLY A 86 0.26 -26.39 -13.36
CA GLY A 86 0.09 -27.10 -12.09
C GLY A 86 -1.35 -27.53 -11.82
N GLN A 87 -1.69 -27.85 -10.59
CA GLN A 87 -3.03 -28.36 -10.24
C GLN A 87 -4.07 -27.23 -10.21
N GLY A 88 -5.31 -27.50 -10.63
CA GLY A 88 -6.39 -26.51 -10.58
C GLY A 88 -7.42 -26.63 -11.72
N PHE A 89 -8.51 -25.89 -11.61
CA PHE A 89 -9.52 -25.77 -12.67
C PHE A 89 -10.07 -24.36 -12.67
N PHE A 90 -10.52 -23.91 -13.84
CA PHE A 90 -11.38 -22.73 -13.92
C PHE A 90 -12.76 -23.12 -13.40
N ALA A 91 -13.33 -22.26 -12.57
CA ALA A 91 -14.69 -22.40 -12.11
C ALA A 91 -15.62 -21.61 -13.02
N LEU A 92 -16.71 -22.25 -13.43
CA LEU A 92 -17.70 -21.71 -14.33
C LEU A 92 -19.08 -21.87 -13.72
N LYS A 93 -20.01 -21.05 -14.21
CA LYS A 93 -21.42 -21.09 -13.84
C LYS A 93 -22.25 -21.32 -15.11
N PRO A 94 -23.06 -22.39 -15.22
CA PRO A 94 -23.82 -22.67 -16.45
C PRO A 94 -24.85 -21.59 -16.82
N SER A 95 -25.39 -20.89 -15.82
CA SER A 95 -26.35 -19.80 -15.99
C SER A 95 -26.28 -18.86 -14.79
N LEU A 96 -26.58 -17.58 -14.98
CA LEU A 96 -26.59 -16.57 -13.91
C LEU A 96 -27.54 -16.91 -12.76
N THR A 97 -28.64 -17.62 -13.04
CA THR A 97 -29.72 -17.96 -12.08
C THR A 97 -29.46 -19.24 -11.27
N THR A 98 -28.58 -20.11 -11.75
CA THR A 98 -28.28 -21.40 -11.13
C THR A 98 -27.29 -21.20 -9.98
N ASN A 99 -27.17 -22.07 -8.98
CA ASN A 99 -26.07 -22.02 -7.98
C ASN A 99 -25.03 -23.13 -8.16
N GLN A 100 -25.11 -23.84 -9.28
CA GLN A 100 -24.16 -24.87 -9.66
C GLN A 100 -22.87 -24.25 -10.20
N THR A 101 -21.75 -24.74 -9.67
CA THR A 101 -20.42 -24.48 -10.21
C THR A 101 -19.96 -25.71 -10.98
N VAL A 102 -19.43 -25.50 -12.18
CA VAL A 102 -18.78 -26.53 -13.00
C VAL A 102 -17.31 -26.16 -13.19
N TYR A 103 -16.47 -27.16 -13.43
CA TYR A 103 -15.03 -26.99 -13.47
C TYR A 103 -14.49 -27.42 -14.82
N THR A 104 -13.64 -26.58 -15.42
CA THR A 104 -12.99 -26.88 -16.69
C THR A 104 -11.49 -26.64 -16.64
N ARG A 105 -10.77 -27.38 -17.47
CA ARG A 105 -9.34 -27.14 -17.74
C ARG A 105 -9.16 -26.38 -19.06
N ASN A 106 -10.20 -26.28 -19.88
CA ASN A 106 -10.17 -25.50 -21.11
C ASN A 106 -10.30 -24.01 -20.75
N GLY A 107 -9.28 -23.23 -21.07
CA GLY A 107 -9.27 -21.79 -20.81
C GLY A 107 -9.42 -20.93 -22.06
N SER A 108 -10.05 -21.47 -23.11
CA SER A 108 -10.46 -20.65 -24.26
C SER A 108 -11.76 -19.92 -23.91
N PHE A 109 -11.64 -18.61 -23.68
CA PHE A 109 -12.75 -17.76 -23.26
C PHE A 109 -12.97 -16.60 -24.24
N SER A 110 -14.19 -16.10 -24.26
CA SER A 110 -14.64 -15.00 -25.11
C SER A 110 -15.57 -14.07 -24.33
N VAL A 111 -15.81 -12.88 -24.86
CA VAL A 111 -16.73 -11.91 -24.25
C VAL A 111 -18.07 -11.98 -24.98
N ASN A 112 -19.17 -12.13 -24.24
CA ASN A 112 -20.51 -12.08 -24.83
C ASN A 112 -21.04 -10.63 -24.96
N ASN A 113 -22.22 -10.45 -25.56
CA ASN A 113 -22.83 -9.12 -25.75
C ASN A 113 -23.07 -8.36 -24.42
N ASP A 114 -23.31 -9.08 -23.33
CA ASP A 114 -23.51 -8.51 -21.99
C ASP A 114 -22.19 -8.24 -21.25
N ARG A 115 -21.06 -8.43 -21.95
CA ARG A 115 -19.68 -8.25 -21.49
C ARG A 115 -19.23 -9.22 -20.40
N TYR A 116 -19.91 -10.36 -20.26
CA TYR A 116 -19.41 -11.45 -19.44
C TYR A 116 -18.35 -12.24 -20.18
N VAL A 117 -17.35 -12.70 -19.44
CA VAL A 117 -16.37 -13.68 -19.93
C VAL A 117 -17.01 -15.06 -19.86
N VAL A 118 -17.13 -15.70 -21.01
CA VAL A 118 -17.81 -16.98 -21.19
C VAL A 118 -16.94 -17.98 -21.96
N ASP A 119 -17.19 -19.27 -21.75
CA ASP A 119 -16.63 -20.33 -22.59
C ASP A 119 -17.42 -20.50 -23.91
N SER A 120 -16.99 -21.45 -24.74
CA SER A 120 -17.65 -21.75 -26.02
C SER A 120 -19.07 -22.32 -25.87
N ALA A 121 -19.45 -22.80 -24.69
CA ALA A 121 -20.80 -23.26 -24.36
C ALA A 121 -21.67 -22.16 -23.74
N GLY A 122 -21.14 -20.94 -23.58
CA GLY A 122 -21.84 -19.80 -22.96
C GLY A 122 -21.87 -19.84 -21.44
N GLN A 123 -21.06 -20.70 -20.80
CA GLN A 123 -20.93 -20.77 -19.36
C GLN A 123 -20.05 -19.62 -18.85
N PHE A 124 -20.43 -19.02 -17.73
CA PHE A 124 -19.82 -17.81 -17.21
C PHE A 124 -18.59 -18.13 -16.36
N VAL A 125 -17.45 -17.52 -16.66
CA VAL A 125 -16.24 -17.65 -15.83
C VAL A 125 -16.44 -16.96 -14.50
N LEU A 126 -16.09 -17.64 -13.41
CA LEU A 126 -16.16 -17.08 -12.06
C LEU A 126 -14.82 -16.49 -11.65
N ALA A 127 -14.86 -15.31 -11.04
CA ALA A 127 -13.72 -14.65 -10.41
C ALA A 127 -14.13 -14.06 -9.06
N LEU A 128 -13.18 -13.93 -8.14
CA LEU A 128 -13.42 -13.20 -6.91
C LEU A 128 -13.56 -11.70 -7.24
N PRO A 129 -14.57 -11.02 -6.70
CA PRO A 129 -14.72 -9.58 -6.89
C PRO A 129 -13.53 -8.83 -6.27
N VAL A 130 -13.26 -7.64 -6.77
CA VAL A 130 -12.28 -6.71 -6.19
C VAL A 130 -13.00 -5.49 -5.65
N SER A 131 -12.52 -4.94 -4.54
CA SER A 131 -12.95 -3.66 -3.97
C SER A 131 -12.34 -2.49 -4.76
N ASP A 132 -12.81 -1.27 -4.48
CA ASP A 132 -12.32 -0.03 -5.09
C ASP A 132 -10.83 0.25 -4.84
N ASP A 133 -10.27 -0.30 -3.76
CA ASP A 133 -8.84 -0.22 -3.43
C ASP A 133 -7.99 -1.31 -4.11
N GLY A 134 -8.61 -2.16 -4.95
CA GLY A 134 -7.97 -3.27 -5.63
C GLY A 134 -7.78 -4.53 -4.77
N SER A 135 -8.23 -4.52 -3.51
CA SER A 135 -8.22 -5.71 -2.66
C SER A 135 -9.21 -6.76 -3.15
N VAL A 136 -8.85 -8.04 -3.07
CA VAL A 136 -9.76 -9.14 -3.42
C VAL A 136 -10.79 -9.31 -2.30
N GLN A 137 -12.07 -9.32 -2.67
CA GLN A 137 -13.18 -9.59 -1.77
C GLN A 137 -13.50 -11.09 -1.76
N GLY A 138 -13.59 -11.66 -0.56
CA GLY A 138 -13.86 -13.08 -0.36
C GLY A 138 -12.61 -13.95 -0.48
N GLY A 139 -12.77 -15.21 -0.12
CA GLY A 139 -11.68 -16.20 -0.14
C GLY A 139 -12.11 -17.57 -0.62
N GLU A 140 -13.41 -17.78 -0.80
CA GLU A 140 -13.99 -19.06 -1.17
C GLU A 140 -14.68 -18.98 -2.53
N ILE A 141 -14.89 -20.14 -3.15
CA ILE A 141 -15.54 -20.22 -4.45
C ILE A 141 -17.00 -19.73 -4.42
N VAL A 142 -17.64 -19.74 -3.24
CA VAL A 142 -19.01 -19.23 -3.05
C VAL A 142 -19.09 -17.72 -3.19
N ASP A 143 -17.98 -17.01 -2.92
CA ASP A 143 -17.88 -15.55 -3.06
C ASP A 143 -17.65 -15.13 -4.52
N ALA A 144 -17.21 -16.07 -5.36
CA ALA A 144 -16.89 -15.81 -6.75
C ALA A 144 -18.14 -15.48 -7.58
N LYS A 145 -18.05 -14.42 -8.37
CA LYS A 145 -19.14 -13.93 -9.23
C LYS A 145 -18.77 -14.09 -10.70
N PRO A 146 -19.76 -14.18 -11.60
CA PRO A 146 -19.53 -14.13 -13.04
C PRO A 146 -18.69 -12.91 -13.43
N LEU A 147 -17.54 -13.16 -14.05
CA LEU A 147 -16.60 -12.13 -14.48
C LEU A 147 -17.23 -11.31 -15.59
N LYS A 148 -17.37 -10.01 -15.34
CA LYS A 148 -17.94 -9.04 -16.26
C LYS A 148 -16.92 -7.94 -16.52
N LEU A 149 -16.72 -7.62 -17.79
CA LEU A 149 -15.89 -6.51 -18.22
C LEU A 149 -16.75 -5.26 -18.27
N GLU A 150 -16.67 -4.44 -17.24
CA GLU A 150 -17.39 -3.17 -17.21
C GLU A 150 -16.67 -2.15 -18.11
N LEU A 151 -17.45 -1.25 -18.71
CA LEU A 151 -16.95 -0.19 -19.61
C LEU A 151 -16.98 1.11 -18.83
N GLU A 152 -16.56 1.03 -17.58
CA GLU A 152 -16.35 2.20 -16.76
C GLU A 152 -14.90 2.59 -17.00
N ALA A 153 -14.71 3.75 -17.65
CA ALA A 153 -13.43 4.42 -17.56
C ALA A 153 -13.22 4.72 -16.08
N GLY A 154 -12.03 4.43 -15.55
CA GLY A 154 -11.73 4.71 -14.15
C GLY A 154 -12.17 6.13 -13.81
N GLU A 155 -12.96 6.27 -12.76
CA GLU A 155 -13.45 7.59 -12.35
C GLU A 155 -12.26 8.46 -11.97
N ALA A 156 -12.32 9.73 -12.35
CA ALA A 156 -11.29 10.66 -11.96
C ALA A 156 -11.26 10.79 -10.44
N LYS A 157 -10.08 10.58 -9.85
CA LYS A 157 -9.86 10.77 -8.41
C LYS A 157 -9.11 12.07 -8.20
N LYS A 158 -9.71 13.00 -7.45
CA LYS A 158 -9.04 14.24 -7.03
C LYS A 158 -7.80 13.92 -6.20
N THR A 159 -6.84 14.83 -6.20
CA THR A 159 -5.70 14.74 -5.28
C THR A 159 -6.18 15.03 -3.85
N ASP A 160 -6.03 14.05 -2.95
CA ASP A 160 -6.40 14.19 -1.53
C ASP A 160 -5.23 14.71 -0.68
N ASN A 161 -4.04 14.14 -0.89
CA ASN A 161 -2.84 14.46 -0.12
C ASN A 161 -1.69 14.85 -1.04
N LEU A 162 -0.89 15.80 -0.59
CA LEU A 162 0.35 16.23 -1.23
C LEU A 162 1.43 16.35 -0.15
N GLU A 163 2.55 15.66 -0.37
CA GLU A 163 3.74 15.76 0.49
C GLU A 163 4.85 16.47 -0.27
N LEU A 164 5.39 17.55 0.31
CA LEU A 164 6.50 18.32 -0.24
C LEU A 164 7.72 18.21 0.67
N ALA A 165 8.78 17.60 0.16
CA ALA A 165 10.10 17.66 0.77
C ALA A 165 10.89 18.83 0.17
N VAL A 166 11.26 19.82 0.99
CA VAL A 166 12.00 21.01 0.55
C VAL A 166 13.26 21.23 1.37
N ASN A 167 14.29 21.76 0.72
CA ASN A 167 15.51 22.25 1.37
C ASN A 167 15.63 23.75 1.13
N LEU A 168 15.41 24.55 2.18
CA LEU A 168 15.35 26.00 2.08
C LEU A 168 16.68 26.63 2.54
N PRO A 169 17.30 27.55 1.76
CA PRO A 169 18.60 28.12 2.10
C PRO A 169 18.56 28.98 3.39
N ALA A 170 19.52 28.80 4.29
CA ALA A 170 19.61 29.67 5.47
C ALA A 170 20.00 31.12 5.12
N SER A 171 20.63 31.35 3.96
CA SER A 171 21.12 32.66 3.51
C SER A 171 20.08 33.54 2.80
N SER A 172 18.84 33.07 2.62
CA SER A 172 17.79 33.86 1.96
C SER A 172 17.51 35.18 2.68
N SER A 173 17.12 36.21 1.92
CA SER A 173 16.71 37.52 2.43
C SER A 173 15.48 37.40 3.33
N VAL A 174 15.43 38.20 4.38
CA VAL A 174 14.33 38.21 5.34
C VAL A 174 13.33 39.32 4.97
N PHE A 175 12.07 38.96 4.91
CA PHE A 175 10.94 39.88 4.73
C PHE A 175 10.34 40.26 6.08
N ALA A 176 9.87 41.50 6.21
CA ALA A 176 9.28 41.99 7.46
C ALA A 176 7.93 41.33 7.77
N SER A 177 7.14 41.03 6.73
CA SER A 177 5.89 40.25 6.81
C SER A 177 5.71 39.44 5.53
N ALA A 178 4.88 38.40 5.61
CA ALA A 178 4.37 37.65 4.45
C ALA A 178 3.04 38.21 3.92
N ASP A 179 2.51 39.29 4.50
CA ASP A 179 1.24 39.90 4.09
C ASP A 179 1.34 40.62 2.74
N ASP A 180 2.52 41.14 2.40
CA ASP A 180 2.81 41.79 1.11
C ASP A 180 3.08 40.78 -0.02
N PHE A 181 2.70 39.52 0.16
CA PHE A 181 2.93 38.47 -0.81
C PHE A 181 2.14 38.69 -2.11
N ASP A 182 2.84 38.69 -3.24
CA ASP A 182 2.25 38.68 -4.58
C ASP A 182 2.91 37.58 -5.44
N PRO A 183 2.15 36.56 -5.91
CA PRO A 183 2.71 35.48 -6.72
C PRO A 183 3.26 35.94 -8.08
N THR A 184 2.88 37.13 -8.55
CA THR A 184 3.35 37.73 -9.80
C THR A 184 4.59 38.59 -9.63
N ASN A 185 4.97 38.92 -8.39
CA ASN A 185 6.13 39.74 -8.07
C ASN A 185 7.25 38.90 -7.44
N PRO A 186 8.34 38.58 -8.17
CA PRO A 186 9.46 37.81 -7.63
C PRO A 186 10.17 38.46 -6.44
N ALA A 187 9.95 39.76 -6.19
CA ALA A 187 10.55 40.47 -5.07
C ALA A 187 9.84 40.21 -3.73
N THR A 188 8.69 39.52 -3.71
CA THR A 188 7.89 39.31 -2.49
C THR A 188 8.01 37.89 -1.91
N PHE A 189 8.88 37.03 -2.47
CA PHE A 189 9.14 35.68 -1.95
C PHE A 189 10.59 35.26 -2.22
N ASN A 190 11.08 34.21 -1.56
CA ASN A 190 12.45 33.72 -1.77
C ASN A 190 12.52 32.63 -2.83
N SER A 191 11.61 31.67 -2.76
CA SER A 191 11.60 30.49 -3.62
C SER A 191 10.16 30.04 -3.88
N SER A 192 9.94 29.36 -5.01
CA SER A 192 8.66 28.74 -5.33
C SER A 192 8.87 27.38 -6.00
N THR A 193 7.95 26.45 -5.78
CA THR A 193 7.90 25.16 -6.49
C THR A 193 6.47 24.85 -6.88
N SER A 194 6.28 24.18 -8.02
CA SER A 194 4.95 23.84 -8.54
C SER A 194 4.80 22.34 -8.76
N VAL A 195 3.60 21.84 -8.49
CA VAL A 195 3.19 20.47 -8.72
C VAL A 195 1.84 20.46 -9.43
N THR A 196 1.62 19.48 -10.30
CA THR A 196 0.31 19.26 -10.91
C THR A 196 -0.52 18.38 -9.99
N ILE A 197 -1.68 18.87 -9.58
CA ILE A 197 -2.71 18.13 -8.85
C ILE A 197 -3.92 17.93 -9.77
N PHE A 198 -4.87 17.08 -9.38
CA PHE A 198 -6.06 16.78 -10.15
C PHE A 198 -7.33 17.15 -9.39
N ASP A 199 -8.29 17.75 -10.09
CA ASP A 199 -9.62 18.01 -9.54
C ASP A 199 -10.52 16.75 -9.56
N ASN A 200 -11.76 16.87 -9.09
CA ASN A 200 -12.74 15.77 -9.07
C ASN A 200 -13.20 15.31 -10.47
N LEU A 201 -12.86 16.06 -11.52
CA LEU A 201 -13.15 15.70 -12.91
C LEU A 201 -11.90 15.17 -13.63
N GLY A 202 -10.75 15.11 -12.94
CA GLY A 202 -9.48 14.62 -13.47
C GLY A 202 -8.74 15.65 -14.32
N ASN A 203 -9.16 16.92 -14.28
CA ASN A 203 -8.43 17.97 -14.95
C ASN A 203 -7.17 18.32 -14.16
N PRO A 204 -6.02 18.52 -14.84
CA PRO A 204 -4.81 18.96 -14.19
C PRO A 204 -4.94 20.42 -13.75
N VAL A 205 -4.63 20.68 -12.49
CA VAL A 205 -4.55 22.01 -11.87
C VAL A 205 -3.14 22.19 -11.32
N ILE A 206 -2.54 23.37 -11.54
CA ILE A 206 -1.21 23.67 -11.01
C ILE A 206 -1.37 24.22 -9.58
N ALA A 207 -0.66 23.59 -8.66
CA ALA A 207 -0.51 24.03 -7.29
C ALA A 207 0.93 24.52 -7.07
N THR A 208 1.09 25.76 -6.63
CA THR A 208 2.39 26.39 -6.42
C THR A 208 2.58 26.75 -4.95
N ALA A 209 3.62 26.20 -4.34
CA ALA A 209 4.08 26.58 -3.01
C ALA A 209 5.13 27.68 -3.11
N TYR A 210 4.91 28.78 -2.40
CA TYR A 210 5.85 29.89 -2.25
C TYR A 210 6.40 29.91 -0.83
N PHE A 211 7.70 30.15 -0.70
CA PHE A 211 8.42 30.20 0.56
C PHE A 211 8.96 31.60 0.81
N ILE A 212 8.55 32.17 1.94
CA ILE A 212 8.86 33.55 2.34
C ILE A 212 9.52 33.52 3.71
N LYS A 213 10.79 33.88 3.79
CA LYS A 213 11.53 33.91 5.04
C LYS A 213 11.16 35.16 5.82
N THR A 214 10.50 35.00 6.96
CA THR A 214 10.07 36.11 7.83
C THR A 214 11.01 36.35 9.01
N GLN A 215 11.88 35.38 9.31
CA GLN A 215 12.83 35.50 10.42
C GLN A 215 14.17 34.84 10.07
N ALA A 216 15.26 35.49 10.44
CA ALA A 216 16.57 34.86 10.54
C ALA A 216 16.94 34.59 11.99
N ALA A 217 17.63 33.48 12.24
CA ALA A 217 18.20 33.20 13.55
C ALA A 217 19.29 34.25 13.86
N GLN A 218 19.04 35.10 14.86
CA GLN A 218 19.93 36.19 15.30
C GLN A 218 19.66 36.53 16.78
N GLY A 219 20.72 36.71 17.58
CA GLY A 219 20.60 37.12 18.98
C GLY A 219 19.80 36.13 19.82
N ASN A 220 18.68 36.59 20.43
CA ASN A 220 17.76 35.76 21.21
C ASN A 220 16.81 34.91 20.35
N GLU A 221 16.74 35.16 19.04
CA GLU A 221 15.91 34.39 18.11
C GLU A 221 16.73 33.22 17.56
N ALA A 222 16.54 32.03 18.14
CA ALA A 222 17.35 30.86 17.81
C ALA A 222 16.99 30.18 16.47
N THR A 223 15.92 30.61 15.78
CA THR A 223 15.39 29.91 14.59
C THR A 223 15.15 30.79 13.37
N HIS A 224 15.28 30.16 12.20
CA HIS A 224 14.80 30.71 10.93
C HIS A 224 13.31 30.37 10.78
N LYS A 225 12.48 31.34 10.36
CA LYS A 225 11.07 31.11 10.06
C LYS A 225 10.80 31.35 8.59
N TYR A 226 10.10 30.40 7.99
CA TYR A 226 9.58 30.47 6.63
C TYR A 226 8.06 30.35 6.68
N GLN A 227 7.38 31.36 6.16
CA GLN A 227 5.97 31.29 5.87
C GLN A 227 5.77 30.65 4.49
N THR A 228 4.89 29.66 4.44
CA THR A 228 4.47 29.04 3.17
C THR A 228 3.14 29.65 2.74
N LYS A 229 3.06 30.04 1.47
CA LYS A 229 1.84 30.47 0.78
C LYS A 229 1.55 29.48 -0.33
N PHE A 230 0.32 28.97 -0.42
CA PHE A 230 -0.04 27.92 -1.38
C PHE A 230 -1.09 28.46 -2.34
N ILE A 231 -0.78 28.51 -3.62
CA ILE A 231 -1.69 29.01 -4.66
C ILE A 231 -2.14 27.83 -5.52
N VAL A 232 -3.45 27.66 -5.69
CA VAL A 232 -4.06 26.68 -6.58
C VAL A 232 -4.97 27.43 -7.54
N ASP A 233 -4.73 27.29 -8.84
CA ASP A 233 -5.52 27.97 -9.89
C ASP A 233 -5.67 29.50 -9.67
N GLY A 234 -4.56 30.13 -9.27
CA GLY A 234 -4.51 31.58 -9.00
C GLY A 234 -5.22 32.02 -7.71
N ARG A 235 -5.74 31.10 -6.89
CA ARG A 235 -6.34 31.39 -5.59
C ARG A 235 -5.44 30.91 -4.46
N GLU A 236 -5.26 31.77 -3.46
CA GLU A 236 -4.57 31.36 -2.23
C GLU A 236 -5.44 30.38 -1.45
N VAL A 237 -4.85 29.25 -1.08
CA VAL A 237 -5.41 28.30 -0.14
C VAL A 237 -4.98 28.73 1.24
N GLU A 238 -5.91 29.29 2.01
CA GLU A 238 -5.67 29.59 3.42
C GLU A 238 -5.62 28.27 4.20
N PRO A 239 -4.52 27.97 4.91
CA PRO A 239 -4.44 26.77 5.71
C PRO A 239 -5.46 26.88 6.85
N SER A 240 -6.35 25.90 6.96
CA SER A 240 -7.06 25.66 8.22
C SER A 240 -6.02 25.14 9.22
N LEU A 241 -5.58 26.00 10.14
CA LEU A 241 -4.68 25.60 11.21
C LEU A 241 -5.36 24.56 12.10
N THR A 242 -5.07 23.29 11.84
CA THR A 242 -5.39 22.20 12.76
C THR A 242 -4.14 21.85 13.55
N GLU A 243 -4.25 21.75 14.87
CA GLU A 243 -3.13 21.36 15.74
C GLU A 243 -2.58 19.99 15.30
N ALA A 244 -1.25 19.88 15.18
CA ALA A 244 -0.56 18.61 14.93
C ALA A 244 -0.60 17.76 16.21
N ILE A 245 -1.76 17.15 16.44
CA ILE A 245 -1.99 16.20 17.52
C ILE A 245 -1.62 14.78 17.07
N SER A 246 -0.97 14.02 17.94
CA SER A 246 -0.88 12.57 17.83
C SER A 246 -2.28 11.95 17.74
N PRO A 247 -2.42 10.67 17.36
CA PRO A 247 -3.69 9.94 17.46
C PRO A 247 -4.30 9.94 18.87
N THR A 248 -3.51 10.30 19.89
CA THR A 248 -3.91 10.43 21.30
C THR A 248 -4.14 11.89 21.75
N GLY A 249 -4.13 12.86 20.83
CA GLY A 249 -4.43 14.27 21.13
C GLY A 249 -3.24 15.09 21.61
N GLN A 250 -2.00 14.61 21.46
CA GLN A 250 -0.82 15.27 22.02
C GLN A 250 -0.03 16.04 20.97
N THR A 251 0.39 17.26 21.31
CA THR A 251 1.24 18.09 20.43
C THR A 251 2.53 17.36 20.06
N LEU A 252 2.84 17.32 18.76
CA LEU A 252 4.08 16.76 18.22
C LEU A 252 5.19 17.82 18.15
N VAL A 253 6.43 17.43 18.47
CA VAL A 253 7.63 18.27 18.37
C VAL A 253 8.70 17.59 17.53
N VAL A 254 9.57 18.38 16.88
CA VAL A 254 10.73 17.87 16.14
C VAL A 254 11.95 17.95 17.06
N ASP A 255 12.64 16.82 17.23
CA ASP A 255 13.88 16.78 18.01
C ASP A 255 15.09 17.33 17.23
N ARG A 256 16.25 17.39 17.89
CA ARG A 256 17.49 17.91 17.28
C ARG A 256 18.00 17.07 16.10
N PHE A 257 17.45 15.88 15.89
CA PHE A 257 17.81 14.93 14.84
C PHE A 257 16.75 14.87 13.74
N GLY A 258 15.71 15.72 13.80
CA GLY A 258 14.65 15.77 12.81
C GLY A 258 13.56 14.71 13.02
N GLN A 259 13.54 14.01 14.16
CA GLN A 259 12.49 13.03 14.46
C GLN A 259 11.28 13.70 15.10
N ILE A 260 10.09 13.30 14.67
CA ILE A 260 8.81 13.78 15.21
C ILE A 260 8.44 12.91 16.41
N ILE A 261 8.38 13.51 17.61
CA ILE A 261 8.02 12.83 18.86
C ILE A 261 6.84 13.53 19.56
N PRO A 262 5.99 12.80 20.30
CA PRO A 262 5.01 13.41 21.20
C PRO A 262 5.70 14.21 22.32
N MET A 263 5.13 15.35 22.71
CA MET A 263 5.71 16.26 23.72
C MET A 263 6.03 15.57 25.07
N ASN A 264 5.27 14.53 25.44
CA ASN A 264 5.48 13.79 26.68
C ASN A 264 6.68 12.82 26.65
N GLU A 265 7.19 12.47 25.45
CA GLU A 265 8.33 11.56 25.25
C GLU A 265 9.66 12.30 25.16
N LYS A 266 9.67 13.62 25.41
CA LYS A 266 10.89 14.42 25.47
C LYS A 266 11.88 13.85 26.51
N PRO A 267 13.10 13.45 26.11
CA PRO A 267 14.13 13.09 27.09
C PRO A 267 14.53 14.32 27.91
N GLN A 268 14.26 14.28 29.22
CA GLN A 268 14.65 15.30 30.19
C GLN A 268 16.15 15.15 30.53
N ILE A 269 17.03 15.52 29.60
CA ILE A 269 18.45 15.68 29.93
C ILE A 269 18.67 17.14 30.33
N ILE A 270 19.12 17.33 31.56
CA ILE A 270 19.49 18.62 32.15
C ILE A 270 20.79 19.08 31.46
N SER A 271 20.66 19.75 30.33
CA SER A 271 21.57 20.80 29.88
C SER A 271 20.89 21.59 28.75
N VAL A 272 21.18 22.87 28.73
CA VAL A 272 20.45 23.92 28.03
C VAL A 272 20.49 23.71 26.49
N ALA A 273 19.49 23.03 25.92
CA ALA A 273 19.27 23.02 24.46
C ALA A 273 17.79 22.71 24.12
N GLN A 274 17.13 23.69 23.51
CA GLN A 274 15.70 23.77 23.28
C GLN A 274 15.23 22.83 22.15
N THR A 275 14.24 21.98 22.45
CA THR A 275 13.31 21.41 21.44
C THR A 275 12.29 22.50 21.10
N GLN A 276 12.06 22.80 19.81
CA GLN A 276 11.10 23.82 19.38
C GLN A 276 9.80 23.20 18.86
N PRO A 277 8.63 23.79 19.17
CA PRO A 277 7.36 23.38 18.59
C PRO A 277 7.37 23.61 17.06
N LEU A 278 6.65 22.77 16.32
CA LEU A 278 6.65 22.81 14.84
C LEU A 278 6.09 24.14 14.31
N PHE A 279 5.15 24.79 15.02
CA PHE A 279 4.68 26.15 14.75
C PHE A 279 4.27 26.85 16.06
N TYR A 280 4.34 28.19 16.06
CA TYR A 280 3.75 29.05 17.10
C TYR A 280 2.59 29.82 16.48
N LEU A 281 1.43 29.86 17.14
CA LEU A 281 0.39 30.82 16.83
C LEU A 281 0.79 32.16 17.46
N ASP A 282 1.30 33.09 16.64
CA ASP A 282 1.54 34.47 17.07
C ASP A 282 0.25 35.26 16.92
N ASP A 283 -0.63 35.12 17.90
CA ASP A 283 -1.82 35.95 18.00
C ASP A 283 -1.47 37.24 18.75
N LEU A 284 -1.13 38.30 18.01
CA LEU A 284 -0.82 39.64 18.51
C LEU A 284 -2.02 40.33 19.22
N SER A 285 -3.11 39.61 19.50
CA SER A 285 -4.30 40.10 20.19
C SER A 285 -4.05 40.62 21.61
N ASN A 286 -3.01 40.14 22.30
CA ASN A 286 -2.69 40.60 23.66
C ASN A 286 -1.53 41.58 23.68
N LYS A 287 -1.82 42.86 23.39
CA LYS A 287 -0.90 43.96 23.72
C LYS A 287 -0.70 44.02 25.24
N THR A 288 0.45 43.55 25.71
CA THR A 288 0.89 43.78 27.09
C THR A 288 1.48 45.18 27.20
N VAL A 289 0.92 46.01 28.08
CA VAL A 289 1.49 47.33 28.36
C VAL A 289 2.76 47.12 29.18
N SER A 290 3.90 47.57 28.64
CA SER A 290 5.20 47.47 29.32
C SER A 290 5.15 48.12 30.70
N LYS A 291 5.57 47.38 31.73
CA LYS A 291 5.79 47.90 33.09
C LYS A 291 7.29 48.00 33.32
N SER A 292 7.74 49.16 33.81
CA SER A 292 9.14 49.37 34.16
C SER A 292 9.61 48.34 35.21
N ALA A 293 10.78 47.75 34.99
CA ALA A 293 11.37 46.78 35.89
C ALA A 293 11.61 47.40 37.28
N THR A 294 11.23 46.67 38.34
CA THR A 294 11.55 47.08 39.72
C THR A 294 12.82 46.35 40.14
N VAL A 295 13.85 47.12 40.51
CA VAL A 295 15.09 46.56 41.07
C VAL A 295 14.91 46.43 42.57
N THR A 296 14.87 45.20 43.08
CA THR A 296 14.93 44.93 44.53
C THR A 296 16.36 44.61 44.90
N SER A 297 17.00 45.48 45.69
CA SER A 297 18.27 45.19 46.33
C SER A 297 18.00 44.54 47.68
N THR A 298 18.54 43.35 47.89
CA THR A 298 18.71 42.76 49.23
C THR A 298 20.05 43.21 49.78
N VAL A 299 20.03 43.93 50.90
CA VAL A 299 21.24 44.19 51.69
C VAL A 299 21.59 42.88 52.40
N LEU A 300 22.79 42.36 52.15
CA LEU A 300 23.37 41.28 52.93
C LEU A 300 23.75 41.85 54.30
N GLU A 301 22.89 41.65 55.30
CA GLU A 301 23.28 41.87 56.69
C GLU A 301 24.08 40.67 57.20
N ASP A 302 25.34 40.97 57.54
CA ASP A 302 26.32 40.17 58.30
C ASP A 302 26.86 38.90 57.61
N ALA A 303 28.16 38.65 57.49
CA ALA A 303 29.31 39.16 58.21
C ALA A 303 30.58 38.99 57.35
N ALA A 304 31.60 39.78 57.72
CA ALA A 304 33.01 39.66 57.34
C ALA A 304 33.46 40.36 56.05
N PHE A 305 33.39 41.70 56.01
CA PHE A 305 34.54 42.49 55.53
C PHE A 305 34.61 43.82 56.30
N THR A 306 35.55 43.87 57.24
CA THR A 306 35.89 45.01 58.07
C THR A 306 36.52 46.15 57.26
N ALA A 307 36.07 47.38 57.57
CA ALA A 307 36.74 48.67 57.43
C ALA A 307 38.09 48.71 56.67
N THR A 308 38.03 48.89 55.35
CA THR A 308 38.80 49.83 54.53
C THR A 308 38.30 49.62 53.10
N ALA A 309 37.61 50.59 52.50
CA ALA A 309 37.12 50.43 51.13
C ALA A 309 38.29 50.57 50.13
N PRO A 310 38.64 49.56 49.32
CA PRO A 310 39.30 49.82 48.06
C PRO A 310 38.21 50.20 47.05
N SER A 311 38.40 51.31 46.35
CA SER A 311 37.56 51.70 45.22
C SER A 311 37.51 50.59 44.18
N ILE A 312 36.31 50.17 43.78
CA ILE A 312 36.12 49.28 42.63
C ILE A 312 36.30 50.13 41.37
N THR A 313 37.39 49.90 40.63
CA THR A 313 37.59 50.44 39.28
C THR A 313 37.11 49.41 38.27
N ILE A 314 36.09 49.76 37.49
CA ILE A 314 35.62 48.93 36.37
C ILE A 314 36.55 49.18 35.19
N VAL A 315 37.31 48.16 34.76
CA VAL A 315 38.16 48.18 33.57
C VAL A 315 37.41 47.46 32.44
N THR A 316 37.26 48.11 31.28
CA THR A 316 36.53 47.58 30.12
C THR A 316 37.44 47.04 29.02
N ASP A 317 38.68 46.62 29.34
CA ASP A 317 39.60 46.04 28.35
C ASP A 317 39.41 44.51 28.26
N PRO A 318 38.91 43.98 27.13
CA PRO A 318 38.60 42.55 26.97
C PRO A 318 39.84 41.65 26.81
N LEU A 319 41.06 42.20 26.74
CA LEU A 319 42.27 41.40 26.51
C LEU A 319 42.86 40.75 27.77
N GLN A 320 42.28 40.97 28.95
CA GLN A 320 42.86 40.53 30.23
C GLN A 320 42.31 39.23 30.86
N TYR A 321 41.35 38.52 30.26
CA TYR A 321 40.94 37.21 30.79
C TYR A 321 40.85 36.12 29.72
N ASN A 322 41.80 35.18 29.82
CA ASN A 322 41.76 33.87 29.18
C ASN A 322 40.81 32.96 29.98
N THR A 323 39.73 32.55 29.32
CA THR A 323 38.80 31.45 29.67
C THR A 323 37.76 31.72 30.77
N THR A 324 36.51 31.44 30.43
CA THR A 324 35.35 31.28 31.31
C THR A 324 35.26 29.83 31.77
N TYR A 325 35.12 29.62 33.09
CA TYR A 325 34.67 28.36 33.67
C TYR A 325 33.17 28.50 33.95
N GLU A 326 32.34 27.65 33.34
CA GLU A 326 30.92 27.54 33.66
C GLU A 326 30.74 26.73 34.96
N ALA A 327 29.75 27.14 35.75
CA ALA A 327 29.10 26.31 36.76
C ALA A 327 27.64 26.14 36.35
#